data_AF-A0A524G8Q0-F1
#
_entry.id   AF-A0A524G8Q0-F1
#
_cell.length_a   1.000
_cell.length_b   1.000
_cell.length_c   1.000
_cell.angle_alpha   90.00
_cell.angle_beta   90.00
_cell.angle_gamma   90.00
#
_symmetry.space_group_name_H-M   'P 1'
#
loop_
_entity.id
_entity.type
_entity.pdbx_description
1 polymer ?
#
loop_
_entity_poly.entity_id
_entity_poly.type
_entity_poly.pdbx_seq_one_letter_code
_entity_poly.pdbx_strand_id
1 'polypeptide(L)'
;MGLLSNHEAVVWWEYHHGKPTSDIFSKYEKPSYVPEYIYEILAREINEKIKDTRKASRERENIRKIQFSSAAYVSRVLSRAKSKIEDTLRQHANSHRLDTENIDGEKGILTGFDYQANTNVYIIFTLQLGVVIWYEHTNYGGKLCDGTPYSSQARSDGKPCPKVEECRETLDIILKEYNLTLNPKEEDMYMTEQSNRIFGKLGSKQLPRYQREIQEGE
;
A
#
# COMPACT_ATOMS: atom_id res chain seq x y z
N MET A 1 -10.46 -8.92 -4.50
CA MET A 1 -9.00 -8.81 -4.24
C MET A 1 -8.37 -10.20 -4.31
N GLY A 2 -7.08 -10.27 -4.64
CA GLY A 2 -6.39 -11.55 -4.87
C GLY A 2 -5.19 -11.47 -5.80
N LEU A 3 -4.52 -10.32 -5.88
CA LEU A 3 -3.33 -10.16 -6.73
C LEU A 3 -2.19 -11.09 -6.27
N LEU A 4 -2.02 -11.18 -4.95
CA LEU A 4 -0.98 -11.97 -4.32
C LEU A 4 -1.54 -13.30 -3.80
N SER A 5 -0.73 -14.35 -3.89
CA SER A 5 -0.95 -15.60 -3.15
C SER A 5 -0.71 -15.41 -1.65
N ASN A 6 -1.15 -16.37 -0.83
CA ASN A 6 -0.99 -16.32 0.63
C ASN A 6 0.47 -16.08 1.05
N HIS A 7 1.41 -16.80 0.43
CA HIS A 7 2.84 -16.62 0.72
C HIS A 7 3.34 -15.23 0.30
N GLU A 8 2.94 -14.75 -0.87
CA GLU A 8 3.30 -13.43 -1.37
C GLU A 8 2.76 -12.32 -0.46
N ALA A 9 1.50 -12.42 -0.01
CA ALA A 9 0.87 -11.45 0.90
C ALA A 9 1.59 -11.37 2.25
N VAL A 10 1.97 -12.51 2.83
CA VAL A 10 2.65 -12.57 4.12
C VAL A 10 4.08 -12.02 4.01
N VAL A 11 4.82 -12.41 2.97
CA VAL A 11 6.18 -11.91 2.74
C VAL A 11 6.16 -10.41 2.45
N TRP A 12 5.19 -9.92 1.66
CA TRP A 12 5.00 -8.49 1.39
C TRP A 12 4.79 -7.69 2.68
N TRP A 13 3.86 -8.12 3.52
CA TRP A 13 3.56 -7.45 4.79
C TRP A 13 4.77 -7.38 5.71
N GLU A 14 5.43 -8.51 5.95
CA GLU A 14 6.57 -8.58 6.88
C GLU A 14 7.75 -7.74 6.38
N TYR A 15 7.96 -7.70 5.06
CA TYR A 15 8.98 -6.86 4.42
C TYR A 15 8.71 -5.37 4.66
N HIS A 16 7.49 -4.90 4.42
CA HIS A 16 7.11 -3.50 4.67
C HIS A 16 7.09 -3.13 6.15
N HIS A 17 6.98 -4.12 7.04
CA HIS A 17 7.15 -3.95 8.48
C HIS A 17 8.63 -4.06 8.92
N GLY A 18 9.56 -3.93 7.99
CA GLY A 18 10.98 -3.75 8.26
C GLY A 18 11.79 -5.04 8.44
N LYS A 19 11.22 -6.20 8.14
CA LYS A 19 11.94 -7.48 8.27
C LYS A 19 12.66 -7.85 6.98
N PRO A 20 13.99 -8.09 7.02
CA PRO A 20 14.70 -8.64 5.87
C PRO A 20 14.26 -10.09 5.62
N THR A 21 14.54 -10.60 4.41
CA THR A 21 14.10 -11.94 4.00
C THR A 21 14.67 -13.08 4.85
N SER A 22 15.84 -12.87 5.48
CA SER A 22 16.43 -13.79 6.46
C SER A 22 15.53 -13.95 7.69
N ASP A 23 15.07 -12.84 8.25
CA ASP A 23 14.32 -12.80 9.50
C ASP A 23 12.89 -13.29 9.28
N ILE A 24 12.32 -12.96 8.12
CA ILE A 24 11.06 -13.56 7.65
C ILE A 24 11.21 -15.08 7.60
N PHE A 25 12.27 -15.59 6.97
CA PHE A 25 12.49 -17.04 6.93
C PHE A 25 12.65 -17.63 8.33
N SER A 26 13.48 -17.06 9.20
CA SER A 26 13.67 -17.57 10.57
C SER A 26 12.36 -17.63 11.36
N LYS A 27 11.44 -16.67 11.17
CA LYS A 27 10.11 -16.68 11.79
C LYS A 27 9.24 -17.84 11.29
N TYR A 28 9.31 -18.17 10.00
CA TYR A 28 8.45 -19.15 9.34
C TYR A 28 9.21 -20.43 8.93
N GLU A 29 10.37 -20.71 9.51
CA GLU A 29 11.12 -21.94 9.28
C GLU A 29 10.32 -23.16 9.75
N LYS A 30 9.58 -22.96 10.86
CA LYS A 30 8.55 -23.87 11.37
C LYS A 30 7.17 -23.25 11.13
N PRO A 31 6.10 -24.06 11.07
CA PRO A 31 4.74 -23.55 10.95
C PRO A 31 4.45 -22.50 12.04
N SER A 32 4.23 -21.26 11.61
CA SER A 32 4.01 -20.12 12.50
C SER A 32 2.74 -19.37 12.13
N TYR A 33 2.14 -18.73 13.14
CA TYR A 33 0.99 -17.86 12.96
C TYR A 33 1.35 -16.63 12.14
N VAL A 34 0.52 -16.38 11.12
CA VAL A 34 0.57 -15.14 10.35
C VAL A 34 0.00 -13.98 11.20
N PRO A 35 0.38 -12.73 10.91
CA PRO A 35 -0.21 -11.58 11.60
C PRO A 35 -1.73 -11.55 11.43
N GLU A 36 -2.46 -11.19 12.50
CA GLU A 36 -3.93 -11.24 12.50
C GLU A 36 -4.54 -10.40 11.36
N TYR A 37 -4.00 -9.22 11.11
CA TYR A 37 -4.40 -8.36 10.00
C TYR A 37 -4.37 -9.09 8.64
N ILE A 38 -3.32 -9.87 8.39
CA ILE A 38 -3.16 -10.63 7.15
C ILE A 38 -4.11 -11.82 7.11
N TYR A 39 -4.29 -12.48 8.26
CA TYR A 39 -5.27 -13.56 8.38
C TYR A 39 -6.68 -13.07 8.03
N GLU A 40 -7.11 -11.94 8.57
CA GLU A 40 -8.45 -11.37 8.32
C GLU A 40 -8.68 -11.09 6.84
N ILE A 41 -7.71 -10.45 6.17
CA ILE A 41 -7.78 -10.15 4.74
C ILE A 41 -7.91 -11.44 3.91
N LEU A 42 -7.01 -12.39 4.13
CA LEU A 42 -6.99 -13.64 3.37
C LEU A 42 -8.21 -14.52 3.67
N ALA A 43 -8.68 -14.53 4.93
CA ALA A 43 -9.87 -15.27 5.32
C ALA A 43 -11.14 -14.69 4.68
N ARG A 44 -11.24 -13.36 4.57
CA ARG A 44 -12.32 -12.69 3.83
C ARG A 44 -12.31 -13.11 2.37
N GLU A 45 -11.16 -13.08 1.70
CA GLU A 45 -11.04 -13.54 0.31
C GLU A 45 -11.41 -15.01 0.12
N ILE A 46 -11.01 -15.89 1.05
CA ILE A 46 -11.40 -17.31 1.00
C ILE A 46 -12.92 -17.45 1.05
N ASN A 47 -13.58 -16.74 1.98
CA ASN A 47 -15.02 -16.83 2.15
C ASN A 47 -15.78 -16.30 0.91
N GLU A 48 -15.24 -15.28 0.25
CA GLU A 48 -15.80 -14.76 -1.01
C GLU A 48 -15.62 -15.74 -2.18
N LYS A 49 -14.47 -16.42 -2.26
CA LYS A 49 -14.12 -17.30 -3.39
C LYS A 49 -14.63 -18.73 -3.24
N ILE A 50 -14.74 -19.24 -2.01
CA ILE A 50 -15.06 -20.64 -1.71
C ILE A 50 -16.43 -20.73 -1.03
N LYS A 51 -17.44 -21.15 -1.79
CA LYS A 51 -18.81 -21.34 -1.28
C LYS A 51 -18.95 -22.55 -0.34
N ASP A 52 -18.11 -23.57 -0.50
CA ASP A 52 -18.11 -24.74 0.38
C ASP A 52 -17.49 -24.40 1.74
N THR A 53 -18.30 -24.46 2.79
CA THR A 53 -17.92 -24.07 4.15
C THR A 53 -16.83 -24.96 4.76
N ARG A 54 -16.79 -26.26 4.42
CA ARG A 54 -15.76 -27.20 4.88
C ARG A 54 -14.43 -26.90 4.19
N LYS A 55 -14.46 -26.68 2.87
CA LYS A 55 -13.27 -26.32 2.09
C LYS A 55 -12.72 -24.95 2.53
N ALA A 56 -13.58 -23.95 2.69
CA ALA A 56 -13.19 -22.62 3.17
C ALA A 56 -12.56 -22.68 4.57
N SER A 57 -13.09 -23.50 5.48
CA SER A 57 -12.51 -23.67 6.82
C SER A 57 -11.14 -24.34 6.78
N ARG A 58 -10.94 -25.34 5.92
CA ARG A 58 -9.64 -25.98 5.73
C ARG A 58 -8.60 -25.01 5.17
N GLU A 59 -8.96 -24.22 4.15
CA GLU A 59 -8.05 -23.22 3.59
C GLU A 59 -7.69 -22.14 4.63
N ARG A 60 -8.64 -21.70 5.46
CA ARG A 60 -8.35 -20.75 6.55
C ARG A 60 -7.35 -21.32 7.56
N GLU A 61 -7.47 -22.60 7.91
CA GLU A 61 -6.50 -23.25 8.81
C GLU A 61 -5.12 -23.40 8.16
N ASN A 62 -5.07 -23.67 6.84
CA ASN A 62 -3.81 -23.68 6.10
C ASN A 62 -3.11 -22.31 6.13
N ILE A 63 -3.87 -21.21 6.02
CA ILE A 63 -3.30 -19.85 6.10
C ILE A 63 -2.85 -19.50 7.51
N ARG A 64 -3.51 -20.02 8.55
CA ARG A 64 -3.09 -19.78 9.93
C ARG A 64 -1.67 -20.24 10.21
N LYS A 65 -1.17 -21.26 9.53
CA LYS A 65 0.15 -21.83 9.79
C LYS A 65 0.95 -21.90 8.49
N ILE A 66 1.71 -20.84 8.23
CA ILE A 66 2.61 -20.78 7.09
C ILE A 66 3.99 -21.27 7.48
N GLN A 67 4.63 -21.93 6.53
CA GLN A 67 6.02 -22.35 6.61
C GLN A 67 6.73 -22.06 5.29
N PHE A 68 7.98 -21.62 5.37
CA PHE A 68 8.85 -21.41 4.22
C PHE A 68 10.01 -22.41 4.21
N SER A 69 10.45 -22.81 3.02
CA SER A 69 11.48 -23.84 2.87
C SER A 69 12.92 -23.30 2.96
N SER A 70 13.14 -22.02 2.68
CA SER A 70 14.45 -21.36 2.74
C SER A 70 14.35 -19.84 2.62
N ALA A 71 15.39 -19.12 3.04
CA ALA A 71 15.52 -17.67 2.79
C ALA A 71 15.57 -17.34 1.28
N ALA A 72 16.15 -18.21 0.46
CA ALA A 72 16.14 -18.07 -1.00
C ALA A 72 14.73 -18.22 -1.59
N TYR A 73 13.89 -19.08 -1.00
CA TYR A 73 12.47 -19.15 -1.37
C TYR A 73 11.73 -17.87 -1.01
N VAL A 74 11.89 -17.36 0.22
CA VAL A 74 11.28 -16.08 0.65
C VAL A 74 11.67 -14.93 -0.28
N SER A 75 12.95 -14.83 -0.65
CA SER A 75 13.44 -13.79 -1.56
C SER A 75 12.77 -13.87 -2.94
N ARG A 76 12.62 -15.09 -3.50
CA ARG A 76 11.90 -15.29 -4.76
C ARG A 76 10.41 -14.95 -4.66
N VAL A 77 9.78 -15.28 -3.53
CA VAL A 77 8.38 -14.93 -3.26
C VAL A 77 8.21 -13.40 -3.22
N LEU A 78 9.10 -12.69 -2.53
CA LEU A 78 9.11 -11.24 -2.51
C LEU A 78 9.29 -10.64 -3.91
N SER A 79 10.27 -11.11 -4.69
CA SER A 79 10.50 -10.62 -6.06
C SER A 79 9.29 -10.83 -6.97
N ARG A 80 8.58 -11.97 -6.84
CA ARG A 80 7.35 -12.23 -7.60
C ARG A 80 6.22 -11.30 -7.18
N ALA A 81 6.07 -11.04 -5.88
CA ALA A 81 5.08 -10.08 -5.39
C ALA A 81 5.35 -8.69 -5.96
N LYS A 82 6.60 -8.20 -5.84
CA LYS A 82 7.04 -6.91 -6.40
C LYS A 82 6.73 -6.80 -7.89
N SER A 83 7.09 -7.81 -8.69
CA SER A 83 6.82 -7.85 -10.14
C SER A 83 5.33 -7.82 -10.47
N LYS A 84 4.51 -8.65 -9.80
CA LYS A 84 3.05 -8.66 -10.04
C LYS A 84 2.41 -7.33 -9.73
N ILE A 85 2.83 -6.70 -8.62
CA ILE A 85 2.35 -5.38 -8.22
C ILE A 85 2.76 -4.37 -9.28
N GLU A 86 4.04 -4.33 -9.66
CA GLU A 86 4.55 -3.43 -10.68
C GLU A 86 3.75 -3.53 -11.99
N ASP A 87 3.58 -4.74 -12.52
CA ASP A 87 2.82 -4.99 -13.74
C ASP A 87 1.37 -4.50 -13.62
N THR A 88 0.74 -4.73 -12.47
CA THR A 88 -0.63 -4.28 -12.20
C THR A 88 -0.72 -2.75 -12.14
N LEU A 89 0.22 -2.09 -11.47
CA LEU A 89 0.26 -0.62 -11.40
C LEU A 89 0.43 0.00 -12.79
N ARG A 90 1.29 -0.58 -13.64
CA ARG A 90 1.46 -0.15 -15.04
C ARG A 90 0.17 -0.32 -15.85
N GLN A 91 -0.54 -1.43 -15.67
CA GLN A 91 -1.82 -1.66 -16.34
C GLN A 91 -2.86 -0.60 -15.95
N HIS A 92 -2.96 -0.24 -14.67
CA HIS A 92 -3.84 0.84 -14.22
C HIS A 92 -3.42 2.21 -14.78
N ALA A 93 -2.13 2.54 -14.74
CA ALA A 93 -1.63 3.81 -15.31
C ALA A 93 -1.97 3.93 -16.81
N ASN A 94 -1.75 2.86 -17.58
CA ASN A 94 -2.08 2.80 -19.00
C ASN A 94 -3.59 2.94 -19.24
N SER A 95 -4.42 2.27 -18.43
CA SER A 95 -5.88 2.36 -18.54
C SER A 95 -6.39 3.78 -18.24
N HIS A 96 -5.73 4.49 -17.35
CA HIS A 96 -6.02 5.89 -17.00
C HIS A 96 -5.30 6.90 -17.90
N ARG A 97 -4.51 6.44 -18.88
CA ARG A 97 -3.72 7.27 -19.81
C ARG A 97 -2.81 8.27 -19.09
N LEU A 98 -2.25 7.86 -17.97
CA LEU A 98 -1.33 8.68 -17.19
C LEU A 98 0.03 8.74 -17.88
N ASP A 99 0.67 9.89 -17.80
CA ASP A 99 2.09 10.03 -18.08
C ASP A 99 2.86 9.47 -16.88
N THR A 100 3.47 8.30 -17.04
CA THR A 100 4.11 7.60 -15.91
C THR A 100 5.48 8.22 -15.63
N GLU A 101 5.64 8.80 -14.44
CA GLU A 101 6.90 9.42 -14.02
C GLU A 101 7.83 8.43 -13.32
N ASN A 102 7.30 7.67 -12.37
CA ASN A 102 8.07 6.71 -11.59
C ASN A 102 7.21 5.51 -11.21
N ILE A 103 7.85 4.36 -11.13
CA ILE A 103 7.23 3.15 -10.60
C ILE A 103 8.23 2.41 -9.72
N ASP A 104 7.76 2.07 -8.53
CA ASP A 104 8.53 1.41 -7.49
C ASP A 104 7.74 0.16 -7.05
N GLY A 105 8.01 -0.97 -7.70
CA GLY A 105 7.44 -2.26 -7.33
C GLY A 105 7.88 -2.75 -5.95
N GLU A 106 8.99 -2.21 -5.42
CA GLU A 106 9.41 -2.49 -4.05
C GLU A 106 8.53 -1.80 -3.01
N LYS A 107 7.97 -0.64 -3.34
CA LYS A 107 7.05 0.10 -2.49
C LYS A 107 5.59 0.00 -2.91
N GLY A 108 5.31 -0.72 -3.99
CA GLY A 108 3.95 -0.88 -4.51
C GLY A 108 3.30 0.46 -4.87
N ILE A 109 4.08 1.44 -5.34
CA ILE A 109 3.61 2.76 -5.75
C ILE A 109 4.06 3.10 -7.17
N LEU A 110 3.17 3.72 -7.94
CA LEU A 110 3.46 4.44 -9.17
C LEU A 110 3.05 5.90 -9.00
N THR A 111 3.86 6.82 -9.51
CA THR A 111 3.52 8.23 -9.66
C THR A 111 3.43 8.57 -11.14
N GLY A 112 2.43 9.36 -11.49
CA GLY A 112 2.25 9.86 -12.84
C GLY A 112 1.47 11.16 -12.86
N PHE A 113 1.27 11.70 -14.06
CA PHE A 113 0.52 12.92 -14.28
C PHE A 113 -0.67 12.67 -15.21
N ASP A 114 -1.84 13.20 -14.84
CA ASP A 114 -3.02 13.19 -15.71
C ASP A 114 -3.16 14.58 -16.36
N TYR A 115 -2.90 14.66 -17.67
CA TYR A 115 -3.01 15.92 -18.41
C TYR A 115 -4.44 16.44 -18.53
N GLN A 116 -5.46 15.59 -18.46
CA GLN A 116 -6.86 16.03 -18.53
C GLN A 116 -7.30 16.66 -17.21
N ALA A 117 -6.91 16.04 -16.09
CA ALA A 117 -7.18 16.56 -14.76
C ALA A 117 -6.16 17.64 -14.32
N ASN A 118 -5.04 17.77 -15.04
CA ASN A 118 -3.91 18.65 -14.74
C ASN A 118 -3.42 18.48 -13.29
N THR A 119 -3.19 17.24 -12.88
CA THR A 119 -2.77 16.92 -11.51
C THR A 119 -1.93 15.67 -11.43
N ASN A 120 -1.15 15.54 -10.36
CA ASN A 120 -0.41 14.34 -10.04
C ASN A 120 -1.36 13.23 -9.60
N VAL A 121 -1.00 12.00 -9.95
CA VAL A 121 -1.75 10.79 -9.61
C VAL A 121 -0.81 9.77 -8.99
N TYR A 122 -1.22 9.23 -7.85
CA TYR A 122 -0.56 8.14 -7.17
C TYR A 122 -1.39 6.87 -7.37
N ILE A 123 -0.77 5.81 -7.87
CA ILE A 123 -1.39 4.48 -7.90
C ILE A 123 -0.65 3.61 -6.88
N ILE A 124 -1.39 3.06 -5.91
CA ILE A 124 -0.80 2.30 -4.81
C ILE A 124 -1.47 0.94 -4.66
N PHE A 125 -0.67 -0.07 -4.36
CA PHE A 125 -1.18 -1.36 -3.97
C PHE A 125 -1.37 -1.43 -2.44
N THR A 126 -2.47 -2.02 -2.01
CA THR A 126 -2.71 -2.43 -0.63
C THR A 126 -3.26 -3.85 -0.62
N LEU A 127 -2.99 -4.61 0.43
CA LEU A 127 -3.57 -5.93 0.66
C LEU A 127 -5.08 -5.79 0.92
N GLN A 128 -5.50 -4.78 1.68
CA GLN A 128 -6.90 -4.62 2.09
C GLN A 128 -7.82 -3.98 1.05
N LEU A 129 -7.34 -3.06 0.20
CA LEU A 129 -8.15 -2.37 -0.82
C LEU A 129 -7.78 -2.77 -2.26
N GLY A 130 -6.67 -3.48 -2.46
CA GLY A 130 -6.13 -3.73 -3.80
C GLY A 130 -5.45 -2.48 -4.36
N VAL A 131 -5.67 -2.21 -5.65
CA VAL A 131 -5.08 -1.02 -6.29
C VAL A 131 -5.96 0.21 -6.03
N VAL A 132 -5.38 1.19 -5.35
CA VAL A 132 -5.97 2.50 -5.07
C VAL A 132 -5.37 3.51 -6.06
N ILE A 133 -6.23 4.33 -6.67
CA ILE A 133 -5.81 5.45 -7.53
C ILE A 133 -6.20 6.74 -6.81
N TRP A 134 -5.20 7.57 -6.51
CA TRP A 134 -5.37 8.79 -5.76
C TRP A 134 -4.93 9.99 -6.60
N TYR A 135 -5.90 10.84 -6.95
CA TYR A 135 -5.64 12.11 -7.61
C TYR A 135 -5.30 13.16 -6.56
N GLU A 136 -4.17 13.84 -6.72
CA GLU A 136 -3.86 15.00 -5.89
C GLU A 136 -4.94 16.08 -6.12
N HIS A 137 -5.48 16.62 -5.04
CA HIS A 137 -6.45 17.71 -5.11
C HIS A 137 -6.29 18.63 -3.90
N THR A 138 -6.42 19.95 -4.08
CA THR A 138 -6.27 20.93 -3.00
C THR A 138 -7.57 21.21 -2.25
N ASN A 139 -8.72 20.92 -2.87
CA ASN A 139 -10.06 21.12 -2.32
C ASN A 139 -11.07 20.21 -3.01
N TYR A 140 -12.27 20.11 -2.45
CA TYR A 140 -13.42 19.42 -3.04
C TYR A 140 -14.54 20.43 -3.32
N GLY A 141 -14.67 20.89 -4.57
CA GLY A 141 -15.72 21.84 -4.94
C GLY A 141 -15.59 23.21 -4.25
N GLY A 142 -14.37 23.69 -4.02
CA GLY A 142 -14.09 24.98 -3.39
C GLY A 142 -13.96 24.94 -1.85
N LYS A 143 -14.07 23.77 -1.23
CA LYS A 143 -13.96 23.58 0.23
C LYS A 143 -12.89 22.56 0.63
N LEU A 144 -12.32 22.75 1.81
CA LEU A 144 -11.49 21.76 2.49
C LEU A 144 -12.37 20.61 3.00
N CYS A 145 -11.72 19.53 3.44
CA CYS A 145 -12.41 18.30 3.80
C CYS A 145 -13.39 18.43 4.97
N ASP A 146 -13.14 19.37 5.89
CA ASP A 146 -13.99 19.68 7.04
C ASP A 146 -15.19 20.60 6.69
N GLY A 147 -15.26 21.09 5.45
CA GLY A 147 -16.30 21.99 4.97
C GLY A 147 -15.92 23.47 4.94
N THR A 148 -14.75 23.83 5.47
CA THR A 148 -14.27 25.21 5.43
C THR A 148 -13.98 25.65 3.99
N PRO A 149 -14.29 26.91 3.59
CA PRO A 149 -13.93 27.42 2.28
C PRO A 149 -12.42 27.36 2.06
N TYR A 150 -11.97 26.89 0.89
CA TYR A 150 -10.54 26.81 0.56
C TYR A 150 -9.90 28.21 0.42
N SER A 151 -10.71 29.22 0.08
CA SER A 151 -10.28 30.61 0.05
C SER A 151 -11.42 31.53 0.51
N SER A 152 -11.10 32.78 0.85
CA SER A 152 -12.10 33.79 1.26
C SER A 152 -13.15 34.08 0.18
N GLN A 153 -12.85 33.75 -1.07
CA GLN A 153 -13.71 33.95 -2.24
C GLN A 153 -14.45 32.68 -2.67
N ALA A 154 -14.08 31.52 -2.11
CA ALA A 154 -14.66 30.25 -2.48
C ALA A 154 -16.09 30.11 -1.91
N ARG A 155 -17.01 29.64 -2.75
CA ARG A 155 -18.35 29.27 -2.29
C ARG A 155 -18.28 27.89 -1.65
N SER A 156 -18.70 27.80 -0.39
CA SER A 156 -18.89 26.54 0.34
C SER A 156 -20.31 26.48 0.88
N ASP A 157 -20.89 25.29 0.92
CA ASP A 157 -22.14 25.01 1.62
C ASP A 157 -21.94 24.83 3.14
N GLY A 158 -20.69 24.96 3.61
CA GLY A 158 -20.28 24.77 5.01
C GLY A 158 -20.34 23.32 5.47
N LYS A 159 -20.70 22.39 4.58
CA LYS A 159 -20.79 20.96 4.90
C LYS A 159 -19.46 20.28 4.63
N PRO A 160 -19.07 19.27 5.42
CA PRO A 160 -17.88 18.47 5.12
C PRO A 160 -17.88 17.87 3.72
N CYS A 161 -16.70 17.48 3.24
CA CYS A 161 -16.57 16.72 2.01
C CYS A 161 -17.30 15.38 2.15
N PRO A 162 -18.18 15.00 1.21
CA PRO A 162 -18.92 13.74 1.28
C PRO A 162 -18.02 12.50 1.19
N LYS A 163 -16.76 12.66 0.76
CA LYS A 163 -15.75 11.60 0.65
C LYS A 163 -14.82 11.50 1.85
N VAL A 164 -15.04 12.30 2.90
CA VAL A 164 -14.11 12.40 4.03
C VAL A 164 -13.84 11.06 4.72
N GLU A 165 -14.88 10.25 4.95
CA GLU A 165 -14.76 8.95 5.59
C GLU A 165 -14.00 7.94 4.72
N GLU A 166 -14.36 7.83 3.45
CA GLU A 166 -13.71 6.94 2.47
C GLU A 166 -12.22 7.30 2.28
N CYS A 167 -11.91 8.59 2.17
CA CYS A 167 -10.54 9.09 2.09
C CYS A 167 -9.76 8.76 3.37
N ARG A 168 -10.34 8.99 4.55
CA ARG A 168 -9.68 8.71 5.83
C ARG A 168 -9.38 7.22 5.98
N GLU A 169 -10.37 6.36 5.74
CA GLU A 169 -10.19 4.91 5.77
C GLU A 169 -9.07 4.46 4.83
N THR A 170 -9.05 4.99 3.61
CA THR A 170 -8.00 4.69 2.62
C THR A 170 -6.62 5.09 3.11
N LEU A 171 -6.46 6.30 3.63
CA LEU A 171 -5.18 6.79 4.15
C LEU A 171 -4.72 6.01 5.38
N ASP A 172 -5.63 5.66 6.28
CA ASP A 172 -5.31 4.89 7.49
C ASP A 172 -4.85 3.47 7.14
N ILE A 173 -5.47 2.84 6.13
CA ILE A 173 -5.02 1.55 5.59
C ILE A 173 -3.61 1.68 5.01
N ILE A 174 -3.34 2.72 4.21
CA ILE A 174 -2.01 2.96 3.64
C ILE A 174 -0.98 3.16 4.76
N LEU A 175 -1.27 3.98 5.76
CA LEU A 175 -0.38 4.22 6.91
C LEU A 175 -0.04 2.90 7.62
N LYS A 176 -1.06 2.07 7.88
CA LYS A 176 -0.91 0.78 8.55
C LYS A 176 -0.09 -0.21 7.72
N GLU A 177 -0.42 -0.40 6.45
CA GLU A 177 0.22 -1.43 5.61
C GLU A 177 1.67 -1.13 5.28
N TYR A 178 1.99 0.15 5.10
CA TYR A 178 3.35 0.61 4.81
C TYR A 178 4.14 1.00 6.06
N ASN A 179 3.58 0.74 7.25
CA ASN A 179 4.18 1.05 8.54
C ASN A 179 4.69 2.51 8.61
N LEU A 180 3.84 3.43 8.14
CA LEU A 180 4.08 4.86 8.16
C LEU A 180 3.37 5.49 9.35
N THR A 181 3.96 6.57 9.86
CA THR A 181 3.40 7.36 10.94
C THR A 181 3.35 8.83 10.54
N LEU A 182 2.34 9.52 11.03
CA LEU A 182 2.29 10.98 11.01
C LEU A 182 2.83 11.48 12.35
N ASN A 183 3.64 12.54 12.31
CA ASN A 183 4.00 13.25 13.54
C ASN A 183 2.84 14.16 13.97
N PRO A 184 2.82 14.68 15.21
CA PRO A 184 1.68 15.48 15.70
C PRO A 184 1.32 16.68 14.81
N LYS A 185 2.33 17.33 14.21
CA LYS A 185 2.08 18.44 13.28
C LYS A 185 1.40 17.99 11.99
N GLU A 186 1.73 16.78 11.52
CA GLU A 186 1.09 16.19 10.35
C GLU A 186 -0.31 15.69 10.68
N GLU A 187 -0.58 15.19 11.89
CA GLU A 187 -1.91 14.78 12.32
C GLU A 187 -2.90 15.95 12.41
N ASP A 188 -2.40 17.13 12.80
CA ASP A 188 -3.19 18.37 12.90
C ASP A 188 -3.46 19.02 11.53
N MET A 189 -2.81 18.58 10.44
CA MET A 189 -3.01 19.15 9.10
C MET A 189 -4.38 18.81 8.53
N TYR A 190 -4.84 19.59 7.54
CA TYR A 190 -6.00 19.18 6.76
C TYR A 190 -5.74 17.87 6.03
N MET A 191 -6.77 17.02 5.88
CA MET A 191 -6.62 15.69 5.27
C MET A 191 -5.98 15.73 3.87
N THR A 192 -6.24 16.78 3.10
CA THR A 192 -5.57 17.04 1.82
C THR A 192 -4.05 17.18 1.95
N GLU A 193 -3.58 17.91 2.95
CA GLU A 193 -2.14 18.06 3.22
C GLU A 193 -1.57 16.77 3.80
N GLN A 194 -2.33 16.08 4.66
CA GLN A 194 -1.95 14.75 5.17
C GLN A 194 -1.73 13.76 4.03
N SER A 195 -2.65 13.68 3.07
CA SER A 195 -2.48 12.78 1.91
C SER A 195 -1.21 13.10 1.15
N ASN A 196 -0.93 14.37 0.89
CA ASN A 196 0.29 14.79 0.20
C ASN A 196 1.56 14.37 0.96
N ARG A 197 1.55 14.45 2.30
CA ARG A 197 2.64 13.96 3.15
C ARG A 197 2.78 12.45 3.10
N ILE A 198 1.68 11.71 3.15
CA ILE A 198 1.66 10.23 3.09
C ILE A 198 2.25 9.76 1.76
N PHE A 199 1.74 10.26 0.64
CA PHE A 199 2.22 9.89 -0.69
C PHE A 199 3.64 10.39 -0.95
N GLY A 200 4.02 11.56 -0.41
CA GLY A 200 5.40 12.04 -0.42
C GLY A 200 6.36 11.10 0.31
N LYS A 201 5.99 10.59 1.49
CA LYS A 201 6.78 9.58 2.24
C LYS A 201 6.94 8.29 1.43
N LEU A 202 5.87 7.83 0.78
CA LEU A 202 5.90 6.62 -0.06
C LEU A 202 6.76 6.82 -1.32
N GLY A 203 6.55 7.92 -2.04
CA GLY A 203 7.26 8.23 -3.28
C GLY A 203 8.72 8.67 -3.11
N SER A 204 9.13 9.12 -1.92
CA SER A 204 10.51 9.55 -1.67
C SER A 204 11.50 8.39 -1.85
N LYS A 205 12.48 8.48 -2.76
CA LYS A 205 13.52 7.44 -2.93
C LYS A 205 14.17 7.12 -1.58
N GLN A 206 14.00 5.89 -1.07
CA GLN A 206 14.89 5.43 0.01
C GLN A 206 16.26 5.24 -0.62
N LEU A 207 17.26 6.01 -0.15
CA LEU A 207 18.66 5.70 -0.46
C LEU A 207 18.90 4.22 -0.06
N PRO A 208 19.51 3.40 -0.92
CA PRO A 208 19.73 1.99 -0.62
C PRO A 208 20.48 1.87 0.71
N ARG A 209 19.92 1.11 1.66
CA ARG A 209 20.49 0.84 3.00
C ARG A 209 21.81 0.03 2.95
N TYR A 210 22.46 -0.05 1.80
CA TYR A 210 23.74 -0.74 1.60
C TYR A 210 24.68 0.12 0.76
N GLN A 211 25.40 1.04 1.41
CA GLN A 211 26.68 1.48 0.87
C GLN A 211 27.70 0.42 1.29
N ARG A 212 28.20 -0.39 0.34
CA ARG A 212 29.48 -1.06 0.58
C ARG A 212 30.49 0.06 0.82
N GLU A 213 31.14 0.05 1.97
CA GLU A 213 32.38 0.81 2.14
C GLU A 213 33.26 0.44 0.95
N ILE A 214 33.48 1.41 0.06
CA ILE A 214 34.56 1.31 -0.89
C ILE A 214 35.80 1.36 -0.01
N GLN A 215 36.39 0.20 0.24
CA GLN A 215 37.78 0.16 0.68
C GLN A 215 38.58 0.79 -0.45
N GLU A 216 38.98 2.04 -0.27
CA GLU A 216 40.09 2.62 -1.01
C GLU A 216 41.33 1.78 -0.66
N GLY A 217 41.58 0.77 -1.50
CA GLY A 217 42.76 -0.08 -1.45
C GLY A 217 43.75 0.40 -2.51
N GLU A 218 44.87 0.92 -2.00
CA GLU A 218 46.22 1.07 -2.57
C GLU A 218 46.44 1.91 -3.85
#